data_AF-A0A7J9IHN5-F1
#
_entry.id   AF-A0A7J9IHN5-F1
#
_cell.length_a   1.000
_cell.length_b   1.000
_cell.length_c   1.000
_cell.angle_alpha   90.00
_cell.angle_beta   90.00
_cell.angle_gamma   90.00
#
_symmetry.space_group_name_H-M   'P 1'
#
loop_
_entity.id
_entity.type
_entity.pdbx_description
1 polymer ?
#
loop_
_entity_poly.entity_id
_entity_poly.type
_entity_poly.pdbx_seq_one_letter_code
_entity_poly.pdbx_strand_id
1 'polypeptide(L)'
;KLYLIDFEYGSYNYRGFDIGNHFNEYAGYDCDYSLYPSKDEQYHFFRHYLEPEKPYEVSEKDLEALYVETNTFMLASHLYWALWALIQARMSPIDFDYLGYYFLRYNEYKKQKRMCFSLAKSHISGSGKA
;
A
#
# COMPACT_ATOMS: atom_id res chain seq x y z
N LYS A 1 -21.53 8.16 8.47
CA LYS A 1 -21.42 7.02 7.53
C LYS A 1 -20.43 7.41 6.45
N LEU A 2 -19.46 6.54 6.16
CA LEU A 2 -18.51 6.69 5.07
C LEU A 2 -19.02 5.88 3.87
N TYR A 3 -18.84 6.39 2.67
CA TYR A 3 -19.19 5.71 1.42
C TYR A 3 -17.99 5.74 0.48
N LEU A 4 -17.72 4.61 -0.17
CA LEU A 4 -16.71 4.48 -1.23
C LEU A 4 -17.41 4.57 -2.58
N ILE A 5 -16.82 5.29 -3.54
CA ILE A 5 -17.36 5.53 -4.88
C ILE A 5 -16.28 5.25 -5.95
N ASP A 6 -16.63 5.38 -7.23
CA ASP A 6 -15.72 5.28 -8.37
C ASP A 6 -14.90 3.97 -8.43
N PHE A 7 -15.61 2.84 -8.59
CA PHE A 7 -15.04 1.50 -8.70
C PHE A 7 -14.46 1.17 -10.09
N GLU A 8 -13.94 2.15 -10.82
CA GLU A 8 -13.42 1.95 -12.18
C GLU A 8 -12.21 0.99 -12.24
N TYR A 9 -11.42 0.93 -11.15
CA TYR A 9 -10.34 -0.04 -10.97
C TYR A 9 -10.71 -1.20 -10.01
N GLY A 10 -11.99 -1.33 -9.65
CA GLY A 10 -12.46 -2.36 -8.74
C GLY A 10 -12.40 -3.75 -9.36
N SER A 11 -11.70 -4.69 -8.71
CA SER A 11 -11.63 -6.09 -9.14
C SER A 11 -11.34 -7.03 -7.96
N TYR A 12 -11.42 -8.33 -8.19
CA TYR A 12 -10.78 -9.30 -7.29
C TYR A 12 -9.27 -9.03 -7.25
N ASN A 13 -8.71 -8.92 -6.05
CA ASN A 13 -7.29 -8.67 -5.83
C ASN A 13 -6.88 -9.12 -4.41
N TYR A 14 -5.58 -9.10 -4.12
CA TYR A 14 -5.06 -9.29 -2.78
C TYR A 14 -5.41 -8.10 -1.89
N ARG A 15 -5.95 -8.34 -0.69
CA ARG A 15 -6.31 -7.27 0.26
C ARG A 15 -5.13 -6.36 0.62
N GLY A 16 -3.91 -6.92 0.71
CA GLY A 16 -2.71 -6.14 0.96
C GLY A 16 -2.43 -5.08 -0.12
N PHE A 17 -2.87 -5.29 -1.37
CA PHE A 17 -2.78 -4.28 -2.41
C PHE A 17 -3.70 -3.11 -2.13
N ASP A 18 -4.96 -3.38 -1.80
CA ASP A 18 -5.94 -2.32 -1.56
C ASP A 18 -5.55 -1.46 -0.34
N ILE A 19 -5.15 -2.12 0.75
CA ILE A 19 -4.71 -1.43 1.96
C ILE A 19 -3.37 -0.71 1.74
N GLY A 20 -2.40 -1.37 1.10
CA GLY A 20 -1.08 -0.76 0.82
C GLY A 20 -1.18 0.40 -0.16
N ASN A 21 -2.10 0.33 -1.12
CA ASN A 21 -2.45 1.43 -1.99
C ASN A 21 -3.09 2.58 -1.22
N HIS A 22 -4.09 2.28 -0.38
CA HIS A 22 -4.72 3.30 0.45
C HIS A 22 -3.71 4.08 1.30
N PHE A 23 -2.72 3.41 1.90
CA PHE A 23 -1.66 4.07 2.66
C PHE A 23 -0.70 4.88 1.78
N ASN A 24 -0.41 4.45 0.55
CA ASN A 24 0.36 5.26 -0.40
C ASN A 24 -0.32 6.60 -0.71
N GLU A 25 -1.66 6.63 -0.75
CA GLU A 25 -2.42 7.85 -1.05
C GLU A 25 -2.43 8.87 0.10
N TYR A 26 -1.89 8.54 1.29
CA TYR A 26 -1.68 9.53 2.36
C TYR A 26 -0.68 10.61 1.93
N ALA A 27 0.21 10.26 0.99
CA ALA A 27 1.18 11.17 0.41
C ALA A 27 0.56 12.17 -0.60
N GLY A 28 -0.70 11.94 -1.01
CA GLY A 28 -1.40 12.74 -2.02
C GLY A 28 -0.72 12.76 -3.39
N TYR A 29 -1.17 13.66 -4.26
CA TYR A 29 -0.58 13.82 -5.59
C TYR A 29 0.86 14.34 -5.57
N ASP A 30 1.23 15.09 -4.53
CA ASP A 30 2.60 15.59 -4.31
C ASP A 30 3.57 14.47 -3.92
N CYS A 31 3.06 13.28 -3.59
CA CYS A 31 3.85 12.13 -3.16
C CYS A 31 4.78 12.45 -1.98
N ASP A 32 4.29 13.22 -1.00
CA ASP A 32 5.00 13.42 0.27
C ASP A 32 4.90 12.17 1.16
N TYR A 33 5.80 11.21 0.92
CA TYR A 33 5.85 9.96 1.67
C TYR A 33 6.32 10.11 3.13
N SER A 34 6.59 11.33 3.61
CA SER A 34 6.71 11.56 5.05
C SER A 34 5.37 11.41 5.78
N LEU A 35 4.26 11.50 5.04
CA LEU A 35 2.89 11.32 5.54
C LEU A 35 2.42 9.85 5.53
N TYR A 36 3.24 8.92 5.01
CA TYR A 36 2.88 7.51 5.02
C TYR A 36 2.72 7.02 6.48
N PRO A 37 1.66 6.26 6.79
CA PRO A 37 1.33 5.93 8.17
C PRO A 37 2.45 5.12 8.84
N SER A 38 2.77 5.50 10.06
CA SER A 38 3.69 4.78 10.95
C SER A 38 3.15 3.38 11.27
N LYS A 39 4.00 2.50 11.82
CA LYS A 39 3.59 1.14 12.20
C LYS A 39 2.39 1.14 13.16
N ASP A 40 2.35 2.07 14.10
CA ASP A 40 1.26 2.17 15.08
C ASP A 40 -0.06 2.62 14.44
N GLU A 41 -0.01 3.55 13.49
CA GLU A 41 -1.19 3.99 12.72
C GLU A 41 -1.70 2.88 11.80
N GLN A 42 -0.79 2.14 11.16
CA GLN A 42 -1.16 0.96 10.37
C GLN A 42 -1.82 -0.10 11.26
N TYR A 43 -1.26 -0.37 12.44
CA TYR A 43 -1.85 -1.32 13.39
C TYR A 43 -3.22 -0.86 13.88
N HIS A 44 -3.40 0.44 14.11
CA HIS A 44 -4.71 1.00 14.45
C HIS A 44 -5.73 0.71 13.35
N PHE A 45 -5.37 0.92 12.08
CA PHE A 45 -6.22 0.58 10.94
C PHE A 45 -6.50 -0.93 10.88
N PHE A 46 -5.47 -1.77 10.99
CA PHE A 46 -5.59 -3.23 10.91
C PHE A 46 -6.51 -3.81 11.99
N ARG A 47 -6.43 -3.31 13.22
CA ARG A 47 -7.32 -3.72 14.31
C ARG A 47 -8.79 -3.54 13.95
N HIS A 48 -9.14 -2.35 13.45
CA HIS A 48 -10.52 -2.03 13.05
C HIS A 48 -10.93 -2.69 11.73
N TYR A 49 -9.98 -3.02 10.85
CA TYR A 49 -10.24 -3.76 9.63
C TYR A 49 -10.50 -5.25 9.88
N LEU A 50 -9.72 -5.88 10.77
CA LEU A 50 -9.79 -7.32 11.05
C LEU A 50 -10.94 -7.66 12.00
N GLU A 51 -11.17 -6.87 13.04
CA GLU A 51 -12.22 -7.11 14.04
C GLU A 51 -12.89 -5.78 14.42
N PRO A 52 -13.85 -5.29 13.61
CA PRO A 52 -14.47 -3.98 13.82
C PRO A 52 -15.21 -3.85 15.16
N GLU A 53 -15.79 -4.93 15.67
CA GLU A 53 -16.57 -4.92 16.92
C GLU A 53 -15.67 -4.99 18.15
N LYS A 54 -14.48 -5.59 18.01
CA LYS A 54 -13.52 -5.81 19.10
C LYS A 54 -12.06 -5.63 18.65
N PRO A 55 -11.67 -4.43 18.18
CA PRO A 55 -10.37 -4.19 17.54
C PRO A 55 -9.17 -4.54 18.42
N TYR A 56 -9.31 -4.47 19.74
CA TYR A 56 -8.24 -4.76 20.69
C TYR A 56 -8.10 -6.26 21.05
N GLU A 57 -8.97 -7.13 20.54
CA GLU A 57 -8.84 -8.59 20.66
C GLU A 57 -8.02 -9.21 19.51
N VAL A 58 -7.66 -8.43 18.48
CA VAL A 58 -6.83 -8.90 17.36
C VAL A 58 -5.43 -9.26 17.86
N SER A 59 -4.94 -10.44 17.48
CA SER A 59 -3.63 -10.92 17.93
C SER A 59 -2.49 -10.14 17.28
N GLU A 60 -1.39 -9.94 18.02
CA GLU A 60 -0.16 -9.32 17.47
C GLU A 60 0.40 -10.12 16.28
N LYS A 61 0.16 -11.43 16.24
CA LYS A 61 0.54 -12.29 15.11
C LYS A 61 -0.22 -11.89 13.83
N ASP A 62 -1.52 -11.64 13.93
CA ASP A 62 -2.34 -11.25 12.78
C ASP A 62 -2.02 -9.82 12.32
N LEU A 63 -1.75 -8.91 13.26
CA LEU A 63 -1.29 -7.55 12.96
C LEU A 63 0.05 -7.56 12.23
N GLU A 64 1.02 -8.35 12.69
CA GLU A 64 2.32 -8.46 12.03
C GLU A 64 2.20 -9.14 10.66
N ALA A 65 1.36 -10.17 10.51
CA ALA A 65 1.11 -10.80 9.21
C ALA A 65 0.52 -9.79 8.20
N LEU A 66 -0.49 -9.03 8.60
CA LEU A 66 -1.11 -8.02 7.73
C LEU A 66 -0.18 -6.83 7.46
N TYR A 67 0.67 -6.45 8.41
CA TYR A 67 1.70 -5.44 8.23
C TYR A 67 2.70 -5.85 7.15
N VAL A 68 3.21 -7.09 7.21
CA VAL A 68 4.14 -7.63 6.21
C VAL A 68 3.46 -7.72 4.83
N GLU A 69 2.22 -8.21 4.78
CA GLU A 69 1.42 -8.30 3.55
C GLU A 69 1.26 -6.91 2.91
N THR A 70 0.74 -5.95 3.68
CA THR A 70 0.44 -4.58 3.23
C THR A 70 1.70 -3.86 2.74
N ASN A 71 2.80 -3.86 3.51
CA ASN A 71 4.03 -3.18 3.11
C ASN A 71 4.73 -3.84 1.92
N THR A 72 4.50 -5.14 1.70
CA THR A 72 4.97 -5.81 0.48
C THR A 72 4.15 -5.36 -0.74
N PHE A 73 2.83 -5.31 -0.61
CA PHE A 73 1.94 -4.91 -1.71
C PHE A 73 1.92 -3.40 -1.98
N MET A 74 2.30 -2.56 -1.02
CA MET A 74 2.58 -1.14 -1.25
C MET A 74 3.61 -0.93 -2.39
N LEU A 75 4.62 -1.79 -2.50
CA LEU A 75 5.56 -1.79 -3.62
C LEU A 75 4.86 -2.09 -4.96
N ALA A 76 3.93 -3.04 -4.98
CA ALA A 76 3.17 -3.38 -6.17
C ALA A 76 2.27 -2.21 -6.59
N SER A 77 1.65 -1.50 -5.64
CA SER A 77 0.91 -0.27 -5.91
C SER A 77 1.79 0.81 -6.55
N HIS A 78 3.00 1.07 -6.04
CA HIS A 78 3.90 2.04 -6.67
C HIS A 78 4.22 1.67 -8.12
N LEU A 79 4.51 0.39 -8.41
CA LEU A 79 4.77 -0.06 -9.78
C LEU A 79 3.54 0.07 -10.68
N TYR A 80 2.36 -0.31 -10.16
CA TYR A 80 1.10 -0.23 -10.89
C TYR A 80 0.83 1.21 -11.33
N TRP A 81 0.85 2.16 -10.40
CA TRP A 81 0.54 3.55 -10.69
C TRP A 81 1.65 4.29 -11.43
N ALA A 82 2.91 3.89 -11.27
CA ALA A 82 3.99 4.35 -12.13
C ALA A 82 3.70 3.93 -13.59
N LEU A 83 3.47 2.65 -13.86
CA LEU A 83 3.21 2.18 -15.22
C LEU A 83 1.95 2.82 -15.82
N TRP A 84 0.88 2.92 -15.03
CA TRP A 84 -0.33 3.66 -15.41
C TRP A 84 0.00 5.08 -15.86
N ALA A 85 0.78 5.82 -15.06
CA ALA A 85 1.14 7.20 -15.37
C ALA A 85 1.98 7.30 -16.65
N LEU A 86 2.94 6.39 -16.84
CA LEU A 86 3.74 6.35 -18.06
C LEU A 86 2.88 6.15 -19.33
N ILE A 87 1.84 5.30 -19.24
CA ILE A 87 0.88 5.08 -20.33
C ILE A 87 0.03 6.34 -20.53
N GLN A 88 -0.50 6.92 -19.45
CA GLN A 88 -1.36 8.10 -19.51
C GLN A 88 -0.64 9.35 -20.04
N ALA A 89 0.67 9.48 -19.82
CA ALA A 89 1.49 10.55 -20.41
C ALA A 89 1.41 10.61 -21.96
N ARG A 90 0.96 9.53 -22.60
CA ARG A 90 0.73 9.47 -24.06
C ARG A 90 -0.73 9.43 -24.47
N MET A 91 -1.61 8.93 -23.59
CA MET A 91 -3.00 8.61 -23.95
C MET A 91 -4.03 9.60 -23.38
N SER A 92 -3.73 10.22 -22.24
CA SER A 92 -4.71 11.03 -21.53
C SER A 92 -4.87 12.41 -22.19
N PRO A 93 -6.11 12.90 -22.34
CA PRO A 93 -6.37 14.29 -22.71
C PRO A 93 -6.29 15.26 -21.51
N ILE A 94 -6.11 14.76 -20.29
CA ILE A 94 -6.09 15.56 -19.06
C ILE A 94 -4.73 16.26 -18.91
N ASP A 95 -4.75 17.54 -18.55
CA ASP A 95 -3.55 18.31 -18.22
C ASP A 95 -3.06 17.96 -16.81
N PHE A 96 -2.18 16.95 -16.75
CA PHE A 96 -1.54 16.46 -15.54
C PHE A 96 -0.11 16.01 -15.86
N ASP A 97 0.84 16.25 -14.96
CA ASP A 97 2.23 15.81 -15.13
C ASP A 97 2.40 14.31 -14.84
N TYR A 98 1.89 13.49 -15.76
CA TYR A 98 1.96 12.04 -15.68
C TYR A 98 3.39 11.51 -15.65
N LEU A 99 4.33 12.15 -16.35
CA LEU A 99 5.72 11.70 -16.40
C LEU A 99 6.46 12.04 -15.09
N GLY A 100 6.22 13.22 -14.52
CA GLY A 100 6.68 13.55 -13.17
C GLY A 100 6.13 12.58 -12.13
N TYR A 101 4.82 12.30 -12.18
CA TYR A 101 4.17 11.34 -11.29
C TYR A 101 4.73 9.92 -11.42
N TYR A 102 5.05 9.46 -12.64
CA TYR A 102 5.76 8.21 -12.86
C TYR A 102 7.07 8.15 -12.05
N PHE A 103 7.90 9.19 -12.14
CA PHE A 103 9.18 9.21 -11.44
C PHE A 103 9.00 9.26 -9.92
N LEU A 104 8.01 9.99 -9.40
CA LEU A 104 7.68 10.02 -7.98
C LEU A 104 7.35 8.61 -7.46
N ARG A 105 6.40 7.91 -8.09
CA ARG A 105 6.00 6.54 -7.70
C ARG A 105 7.14 5.53 -7.88
N TYR A 106 7.84 5.56 -9.01
CA TYR A 106 8.89 4.58 -9.31
C TYR A 106 10.14 4.76 -8.42
N ASN A 107 10.49 5.99 -8.06
CA ASN A 107 11.61 6.25 -7.16
C ASN A 107 11.31 5.78 -5.74
N GLU A 108 10.09 5.98 -5.23
CA GLU A 108 9.71 5.47 -3.91
C GLU A 108 9.71 3.94 -3.89
N TYR A 109 9.22 3.27 -4.94
CA TYR A 109 9.37 1.83 -5.10
C TYR A 109 10.83 1.38 -4.92
N LYS A 110 11.76 2.01 -5.65
CA LYS A 110 13.19 1.63 -5.58
C LYS A 110 13.76 1.81 -4.18
N LYS A 111 13.39 2.90 -3.50
CA LYS A 111 13.82 3.23 -2.14
C LYS A 111 13.34 2.19 -1.12
N GLN A 112 12.08 1.79 -1.19
CA GLN A 112 11.46 0.88 -0.21
C GLN A 112 11.74 -0.61 -0.50
N LYS A 113 12.00 -0.97 -1.75
CA LYS A 113 12.11 -2.36 -2.24
C LYS A 113 12.95 -3.27 -1.34
N ARG A 114 14.16 -2.84 -0.98
CA ARG A 114 15.11 -3.68 -0.22
C ARG A 114 14.58 -3.99 1.18
N MET A 115 14.03 -2.97 1.86
CA MET A 115 13.50 -3.11 3.22
C MET A 115 12.29 -4.04 3.23
N CYS A 116 11.29 -3.78 2.38
CA CYS A 116 10.08 -4.60 2.33
C CYS A 116 10.37 -6.06 1.94
N PHE A 117 11.29 -6.31 0.99
CA PHE A 117 11.70 -7.68 0.65
C PHE A 117 12.44 -8.37 1.79
N SER A 118 13.25 -7.64 2.56
CA SER A 118 13.89 -8.20 3.75
C SER A 118 12.85 -8.56 4.80
N LEU A 119 11.88 -7.68 5.05
CA LEU A 119 10.78 -7.91 5.99
C LEU A 119 9.98 -9.17 5.60
N ALA A 120 9.54 -9.26 4.34
CA ALA A 120 8.78 -10.40 3.84
C ALA A 120 9.55 -11.72 3.96
N LYS A 121 10.84 -11.73 3.60
CA LYS A 121 11.69 -12.93 3.72
C LYS A 121 11.85 -13.38 5.17
N SER A 122 12.09 -12.45 6.09
CA SER A 122 12.21 -12.74 7.51
C SER A 122 10.92 -13.34 8.07
N HIS A 123 9.77 -12.78 7.70
CA HIS A 123 8.47 -13.27 8.13
C HIS A 123 8.21 -14.70 7.63
N ILE A 124 8.40 -14.96 6.33
CA ILE A 124 8.20 -16.29 5.72
C ILE A 124 9.15 -17.32 6.34
N SER A 125 10.41 -16.95 6.57
CA SER A 125 11.42 -17.85 7.13
C SER A 125 11.20 -18.14 8.63
N GLY A 126 10.61 -17.20 9.36
CA GLY A 126 10.23 -17.36 10.77
C GLY A 126 8.99 -18.23 10.96
N SER A 127 8.01 -18.12 10.04
CA SER A 127 6.74 -18.87 10.10
C SER A 127 6.90 -20.37 9.89
N GLY A 128 8.05 -20.85 9.38
CA GLY A 128 8.34 -22.28 9.21
C GLY A 128 9.01 -22.96 10.42
N LYS A 129 9.20 -22.25 11.55
CA LYS A 129 9.83 -22.78 12.78
C LYS A 129 8.85 -23.01 13.94
N ALA A 130 7.54 -22.93 13.67
CA ALA A 130 6.48 -23.19 14.65
C ALA A 130 5.93 -24.61 14.52
#